data_AF-A0A960UXJ1-F1
#
_entry.id   AF-A0A960UXJ1-F1
#
_cell.length_a   1.000
_cell.length_b   1.000
_cell.length_c   1.000
_cell.angle_alpha   90.00
_cell.angle_beta   90.00
_cell.angle_gamma   90.00
#
_symmetry.space_group_name_H-M   'P 1'
#
loop_
_entity.id
_entity.type
_entity.pdbx_description
1 polymer ?
#
loop_
_entity_poly.entity_id
_entity_poly.type
_entity_poly.pdbx_seq_one_letter_code
_entity_poly.pdbx_strand_id
1 'polypeptide(L)'
;MFFFKKKPSRLRRLIILNPTTGQGDGVAYFEKIKASLREKLTEFDLYLTRGPRDATLRTREALHARSHDQIIAAGGDGTINEVLNGYFDGKRLISR
;
A
#
# COMPACT_ATOMS: atom_id res chain seq x y z
N MET A 1 -27.55 21.79 -2.01
CA MET A 1 -27.22 21.11 -3.29
C MET A 1 -26.02 20.21 -3.04
N PHE A 2 -26.26 18.92 -2.75
CA PHE A 2 -25.18 17.95 -2.50
C PHE A 2 -24.69 17.37 -3.83
N PHE A 3 -23.46 17.72 -4.23
CA PHE A 3 -22.78 17.06 -5.34
C PHE A 3 -22.25 15.71 -4.87
N PHE A 4 -22.93 14.61 -5.23
CA PHE A 4 -22.31 13.30 -5.19
C PHE A 4 -21.31 13.21 -6.35
N LYS A 5 -20.01 13.32 -6.03
CA LYS A 5 -18.92 13.05 -6.98
C LYS A 5 -19.08 11.59 -7.44
N LYS A 6 -19.20 11.39 -8.75
CA LYS A 6 -19.21 10.07 -9.41
C LYS A 6 -18.12 9.19 -8.76
N LYS A 7 -18.46 7.98 -8.29
CA LYS A 7 -17.45 7.01 -7.83
C LYS A 7 -16.39 6.89 -8.94
N PRO A 8 -15.09 7.07 -8.65
CA PRO A 8 -14.06 6.90 -9.67
C PRO A 8 -14.21 5.52 -10.28
N SER A 9 -14.21 5.46 -11.62
CA SER A 9 -14.58 4.27 -12.38
C SER A 9 -13.66 3.07 -12.14
N ARG A 10 -12.48 3.25 -11.54
CA ARG A 10 -11.67 2.20 -10.88
C ARG A 10 -10.81 2.83 -9.77
N LEU A 11 -10.68 2.15 -8.63
CA LEU A 11 -9.74 2.53 -7.57
C LEU A 11 -8.34 2.02 -7.92
N ARG A 12 -7.35 2.90 -8.05
CA ARG A 12 -5.94 2.52 -8.23
C ARG A 12 -5.35 2.17 -6.87
N ARG A 13 -4.84 0.96 -6.69
CA ARG A 13 -4.35 0.48 -5.39
C ARG A 13 -2.87 0.18 -5.45
N LEU A 14 -2.14 0.53 -4.40
CA LEU A 14 -0.76 0.12 -4.19
C LEU A 14 -0.70 -0.84 -3.01
N ILE A 15 -0.22 -2.06 -3.25
CA ILE A 15 0.07 -3.04 -2.21
C ILE A 15 1.57 -2.96 -1.89
N ILE A 16 1.92 -2.69 -0.64
CA ILE A 16 3.29 -2.67 -0.15
C ILE A 16 3.49 -3.92 0.71
N LEU A 17 4.30 -4.86 0.23
CA LEU A 17 4.55 -6.15 0.86
C LEU A 17 5.98 -6.22 1.40
N ASN A 18 6.13 -6.61 2.67
CA ASN A 18 7.42 -7.07 3.18
C ASN A 18 7.57 -8.59 2.99
N PRO A 19 8.46 -9.06 2.10
CA PRO A 19 8.60 -10.50 1.82
C PRO A 19 9.21 -11.28 2.99
N THR A 20 9.80 -10.60 3.98
CA THR A 20 10.46 -11.22 5.13
C THR A 20 9.55 -11.37 6.36
N THR A 21 8.32 -10.82 6.32
CA THR A 21 7.40 -10.88 7.48
C THR A 21 6.56 -12.16 7.51
N GLY A 22 6.51 -12.80 8.68
CA GLY A 22 5.80 -14.07 8.93
C GLY A 22 6.78 -15.22 9.18
N GLN A 23 6.34 -16.27 9.89
CA GLN A 23 7.13 -17.51 9.97
C GLN A 23 7.07 -18.22 8.61
N GLY A 24 8.05 -17.97 7.74
CA GLY A 24 8.17 -18.60 6.42
C GLY A 24 8.53 -17.63 5.30
N ASP A 25 8.38 -18.09 4.05
CA ASP A 25 8.60 -17.28 2.85
C ASP A 25 7.38 -16.37 2.59
N GLY A 26 7.48 -15.10 2.97
CA GLY A 26 6.41 -14.11 2.78
C GLY A 26 6.05 -13.89 1.30
N VAL A 27 6.95 -14.20 0.37
CA VAL A 27 6.64 -14.21 -1.08
C VAL A 27 5.68 -15.36 -1.39
N ALA A 28 5.92 -16.56 -0.88
CA ALA A 28 5.03 -17.69 -1.09
C ALA A 28 3.64 -17.47 -0.45
N TYR A 29 3.59 -16.86 0.73
CA TYR A 29 2.33 -16.46 1.37
C TYR A 29 1.58 -15.43 0.53
N PHE A 30 2.30 -14.45 0.00
CA PHE A 30 1.70 -13.46 -0.89
C PHE A 30 1.24 -14.07 -2.20
N GLU A 31 2.00 -14.96 -2.86
CA GLU A 31 1.56 -15.63 -4.08
C GLU A 31 0.26 -16.43 -3.85
N LYS A 32 0.08 -17.05 -2.68
CA LYS A 32 -1.19 -17.69 -2.30
C LYS A 32 -2.35 -16.69 -2.22
N ILE A 33 -2.11 -15.52 -1.62
CA ILE A 33 -3.15 -14.49 -1.46
C ILE A 33 -3.38 -13.70 -2.76
N LYS A 34 -2.37 -13.60 -3.63
CA LYS A 34 -2.38 -12.86 -4.90
C LYS A 34 -3.46 -13.37 -5.84
N ALA A 35 -3.73 -14.67 -5.85
CA ALA A 35 -4.86 -15.23 -6.59
C ALA A 35 -6.18 -14.61 -6.10
N SER A 36 -6.41 -14.61 -4.78
CA SER A 36 -7.61 -14.00 -4.18
C SER A 36 -7.65 -12.48 -4.36
N LEU A 37 -6.49 -11.80 -4.32
CA LEU A 37 -6.41 -10.37 -4.59
C LEU A 37 -6.71 -10.04 -6.05
N ARG A 38 -6.25 -10.84 -7.01
CA ARG A 38 -6.58 -10.67 -8.44
C ARG A 38 -8.06 -10.91 -8.72
N GLU A 39 -8.69 -11.85 -8.02
CA GLU A 39 -10.13 -12.08 -8.12
C GLU A 39 -10.94 -10.93 -7.51
N LYS A 40 -10.52 -10.40 -6.36
CA LYS A 40 -11.30 -9.41 -5.59
C LYS A 40 -10.96 -7.95 -5.91
N LEU A 41 -9.73 -7.68 -6.34
CA LEU A 41 -9.22 -6.36 -6.69
C LEU A 41 -8.92 -6.35 -8.19
N THR A 42 -9.70 -5.55 -8.92
CA THR A 42 -9.62 -5.45 -10.38
C THR A 42 -8.33 -4.82 -10.90
N GLU A 43 -7.64 -4.00 -10.11
CA GLU A 43 -6.42 -3.30 -10.51
C GLU A 43 -5.59 -2.90 -9.28
N PHE A 44 -4.32 -3.29 -9.25
CA PHE A 44 -3.36 -2.91 -8.20
C PHE A 44 -1.91 -2.99 -8.69
N ASP A 45 -1.08 -2.10 -8.17
CA ASP A 45 0.38 -2.16 -8.23
C ASP A 45 0.89 -2.92 -7.00
N LEU A 46 1.94 -3.72 -7.17
CA LEU A 46 2.62 -4.42 -6.09
C LEU A 46 4.04 -3.87 -5.93
N TYR A 47 4.40 -3.55 -4.69
CA TYR A 47 5.75 -3.17 -4.30
C TYR A 47 6.28 -4.11 -3.22
N LEU A 48 7.42 -4.74 -3.50
CA LEU A 48 8.17 -5.54 -2.53
C LEU A 48 9.20 -4.66 -1.82
N THR A 49 9.13 -4.57 -0.50
CA THR A 49 10.09 -3.80 0.28
C THR A 49 11.46 -4.47 0.27
N ARG A 50 12.52 -3.67 0.19
CA ARG A 50 13.92 -4.08 0.12
C ARG A 50 14.62 -4.06 1.48
N GLY A 51 14.00 -3.44 2.49
CA GLY A 51 14.57 -3.33 3.82
C GLY A 51 13.90 -2.24 4.65
N PRO A 52 14.50 -1.89 5.80
CA PRO A 52 13.96 -0.87 6.69
C PRO A 52 13.73 0.47 6.00
N ARG A 53 12.62 1.13 6.35
CA ARG A 53 12.17 2.45 5.87
C ARG A 53 11.71 2.49 4.41
N ASP A 54 11.81 1.38 3.69
CA ASP A 54 11.45 1.34 2.28
C ASP A 54 9.94 1.49 2.07
N ALA A 55 9.11 0.92 2.96
CA ALA A 55 7.67 1.14 2.89
C ALA A 55 7.31 2.61 3.15
N THR A 56 8.00 3.28 4.09
CA THR A 56 7.83 4.72 4.34
C THR A 56 8.13 5.55 3.09
N LEU A 57 9.25 5.29 2.42
CA LEU A 57 9.65 6.00 1.21
C LEU A 57 8.64 5.79 0.09
N ARG A 58 8.27 4.53 -0.17
CA ARG A 58 7.32 4.18 -1.23
C ARG A 58 5.94 4.81 -1.00
N THR A 59 5.45 4.80 0.24
CA THR A 59 4.20 5.47 0.60
C THR A 59 4.27 6.96 0.30
N ARG A 60 5.35 7.63 0.72
CA ARG A 60 5.53 9.07 0.50
C ARG A 60 5.58 9.43 -1.00
N GLU A 61 6.30 8.65 -1.80
CA GLU A 61 6.33 8.80 -3.26
C GLU A 61 4.93 8.68 -3.87
N ALA A 62 4.16 7.66 -3.47
CA ALA A 62 2.82 7.45 -3.99
C ALA A 62 1.86 8.60 -3.64
N LEU A 63 2.00 9.18 -2.43
CA LEU A 63 1.22 10.33 -1.98
C LEU A 63 1.58 11.60 -2.77
N HIS A 64 2.87 11.94 -2.89
CA HIS A 64 3.30 13.11 -3.66
C HIS A 64 2.93 13.02 -5.13
N ALA A 65 3.08 11.85 -5.74
CA ALA A 65 2.72 11.63 -7.14
C ALA A 65 1.19 11.56 -7.37
N ARG A 66 0.37 11.49 -6.31
CA ARG A 66 -1.09 11.28 -6.39
C ARG A 66 -1.45 10.08 -7.29
N SER A 67 -0.61 9.05 -7.27
CA SER A 67 -0.67 7.92 -8.21
C SER A 67 -1.68 6.84 -7.81
N HIS A 68 -2.01 6.72 -6.52
CA HIS A 68 -2.83 5.62 -5.99
C HIS A 68 -3.87 6.08 -5.00
N ASP A 69 -5.10 5.62 -5.17
CA ASP A 69 -6.28 5.95 -4.36
C ASP A 69 -6.34 5.22 -3.03
N GLN A 70 -5.68 4.08 -2.95
CA GLN A 70 -5.60 3.26 -1.75
C GLN A 70 -4.19 2.69 -1.63
N ILE A 71 -3.65 2.73 -0.41
CA ILE A 71 -2.43 2.01 -0.05
C ILE A 71 -2.83 0.87 0.89
N ILE A 72 -2.35 -0.34 0.58
CA ILE A 72 -2.58 -1.56 1.35
C ILE A 72 -1.22 -2.03 1.88
N ALA A 73 -1.06 -2.03 3.20
CA ALA A 73 0.13 -2.60 3.85
C ALA A 73 -0.05 -4.11 4.03
N ALA A 74 0.89 -4.90 3.53
CA ALA A 74 0.93 -6.34 3.69
C ALA A 74 2.22 -6.73 4.42
N GLY A 75 2.11 -7.06 5.71
CA GLY A 75 3.23 -7.47 6.54
C GLY A 75 2.88 -7.36 8.02
N GLY A 76 3.88 -7.51 8.88
CA GLY A 76 3.72 -7.34 10.33
C GLY A 76 3.65 -5.88 10.76
N ASP A 77 3.64 -5.66 12.08
CA ASP A 77 3.51 -4.33 12.69
C ASP A 77 4.56 -3.32 12.20
N GLY A 78 5.80 -3.78 11.94
CA GLY A 78 6.85 -2.94 11.38
C GLY A 78 6.48 -2.36 10.00
N THR A 79 5.94 -3.18 9.10
CA THR A 79 5.48 -2.73 7.77
C THR A 79 4.32 -1.74 7.90
N ILE A 80 3.37 -2.02 8.80
CA ILE A 80 2.22 -1.16 9.06
C ILE A 80 2.71 0.20 9.60
N ASN A 81 3.64 0.19 10.55
CA ASN A 81 4.24 1.39 11.13
C ASN A 81 4.99 2.23 10.08
N GLU A 82 5.75 1.58 9.20
CA GLU A 82 6.46 2.28 8.12
C GLU A 82 5.51 2.94 7.12
N VAL A 83 4.46 2.23 6.69
CA VAL A 83 3.43 2.80 5.81
C VAL A 83 2.75 3.98 6.49
N LEU A 84 2.36 3.84 7.76
CA LEU A 84 1.72 4.92 8.52
C LEU A 84 2.64 6.14 8.59
N ASN A 85 3.92 5.95 8.95
CA ASN A 85 4.90 7.04 8.99
C ASN A 85 5.17 7.67 7.62
N GLY A 86 4.96 6.95 6.52
CA GLY A 86 5.05 7.50 5.16
C GLY A 86 4.03 8.60 4.86
N TYR A 87 2.90 8.61 5.57
CA TYR A 87 1.90 9.68 5.49
C TYR A 87 2.32 10.96 6.21
N PHE A 88 3.43 10.96 6.95
CA PHE A 88 3.84 12.10 7.74
C PHE A 88 5.21 12.64 7.31
N ASP A 89 5.30 13.98 7.30
CA ASP A 89 6.52 14.74 7.24
C ASP A 89 6.65 15.50 8.57
N GLY A 90 7.38 14.91 9.52
CA GLY A 90 7.33 15.31 10.92
C GLY A 90 5.93 15.10 11.51
N LYS A 91 5.30 16.19 11.99
CA LYS A 91 3.91 16.17 12.49
C LYS A 91 2.85 16.50 11.43
N ARG A 92 3.27 16.79 10.20
CA ARG A 92 2.38 17.22 9.13
C ARG A 92 1.90 16.01 8.34
N LEU A 93 0.58 15.86 8.24
CA LEU A 93 -0.04 14.88 7.36
C LEU A 93 0.17 15.29 5.90
N ILE A 94 0.64 14.36 5.09
CA ILE A 94 0.66 14.44 3.63
C ILE A 94 -0.73 13.95 3.18
N SER A 95 -1.69 14.86 3.08
CA SER A 95 -3.02 14.52 2.57
C SER A 95 -3.09 14.67 1.06
N ARG A 96 -3.91 13.81 0.44
CA ARG A 96 -4.31 13.93 -0.96
C ARG A 96 -5.07 15.21 -1.24
#